data_AF-A0AAE3P629-F1
#
_entry.id   AF-A0AAE3P629-F1
#
_cell.length_a   1.000
_cell.length_b   1.000
_cell.length_c   1.000
_cell.angle_alpha   90.00
_cell.angle_beta   90.00
_cell.angle_gamma   90.00
#
_symmetry.space_group_name_H-M   'P 1'
#
loop_
_entity.id
_entity.type
_entity.pdbx_description
1 polymer ?
#
loop_
_entity_poly.entity_id
_entity_poly.type
_entity_poly.pdbx_seq_one_letter_code
_entity_poly.pdbx_strand_id
1 'polypeptide(L)'
;MSKKKYGEVAIEEAQLEAWDNPYPDKDYLIEITFPEFTCLCPRSGYPDFAVIKISYIPKEKIVELKSLKLWLNKFRNRYISHEAATNEIFDALWSLLKPKKLKVVADFHPRGNVHTVVTVEKP
;
A
#
# COMPACT_ATOMS: atom_id res chain seq x y z
N MET A 1 19.35 -25.28 -4.71
CA MET A 1 18.37 -24.17 -4.70
C MET A 1 18.86 -23.11 -5.68
N SER A 2 17.99 -22.63 -6.57
CA SER A 2 18.34 -21.56 -7.52
C SER A 2 18.63 -20.25 -6.76
N LYS A 3 19.62 -19.48 -7.22
CA LYS A 3 19.94 -18.16 -6.65
C LYS A 3 18.74 -17.22 -6.86
N LYS A 4 18.24 -16.60 -5.77
CA LYS A 4 17.16 -15.61 -5.82
C LYS A 4 17.48 -14.50 -6.83
N LYS A 5 16.47 -14.04 -7.55
CA LYS A 5 16.57 -12.90 -8.48
C LYS A 5 16.64 -11.59 -7.69
N TYR A 6 17.24 -10.56 -8.27
CA TYR A 6 17.42 -9.27 -7.59
C TYR A 6 16.10 -8.68 -7.05
N GLY A 7 15.00 -8.80 -7.81
CA GLY A 7 13.70 -8.25 -7.43
C GLY A 7 13.07 -8.98 -6.25
N GLU A 8 13.30 -10.28 -6.13
CA GLU A 8 12.81 -11.08 -5.00
C GLU A 8 13.47 -10.63 -3.70
N VAL A 9 14.80 -10.45 -3.73
CA VAL A 9 15.59 -9.93 -2.61
C VAL A 9 15.13 -8.51 -2.24
N ALA A 10 14.99 -7.63 -3.24
CA ALA A 10 14.58 -6.25 -3.01
C ALA A 10 13.18 -6.12 -2.38
N ILE A 11 12.24 -7.00 -2.71
CA ILE A 11 10.90 -7.02 -2.10
C ILE A 11 10.97 -7.54 -0.67
N GLU A 12 11.68 -8.65 -0.44
CA GLU A 12 11.81 -9.27 0.89
C GLU A 12 12.40 -8.30 1.92
N GLU A 13 13.44 -7.58 1.53
CA GLU A 13 14.17 -6.62 2.37
C GLU A 13 13.48 -5.25 2.45
N ALA A 14 12.46 -4.97 1.62
CA ALA A 14 11.83 -3.66 1.55
C ALA A 14 11.21 -3.22 2.88
N GLN A 15 11.49 -1.98 3.24
CA GLN A 15 10.86 -1.21 4.31
C GLN A 15 10.33 0.08 3.71
N LEU A 16 9.31 0.68 4.34
CA LEU A 16 8.84 1.99 3.91
C LEU A 16 9.85 3.07 4.33
N GLU A 17 10.13 3.99 3.42
CA GLU A 17 11.00 5.13 3.64
C GLU A 17 10.23 6.44 3.46
N ALA A 18 10.65 7.47 4.18
CA ALA A 18 10.07 8.80 4.11
C ALA A 18 11.15 9.86 3.91
N TRP A 19 10.84 10.86 3.10
CA TRP A 19 11.68 12.03 2.84
C TRP A 19 11.06 13.28 3.44
N ASP A 20 11.87 14.32 3.60
CA ASP A 20 11.37 15.62 4.04
C ASP A 20 10.40 16.21 3.01
N ASN A 21 9.28 16.74 3.50
CA ASN A 21 8.38 17.53 2.67
C ASN A 21 9.10 18.82 2.23
N PRO A 22 9.26 19.09 0.93
CA PRO A 22 9.93 20.30 0.45
C PRO A 22 9.10 21.59 0.68
N TYR A 23 7.80 21.47 0.93
CA TYR A 23 6.87 22.59 1.16
C TYR A 23 5.97 22.32 2.38
N PRO A 24 6.53 22.25 3.62
CA PRO A 24 5.77 21.91 4.83
C PRO A 24 4.72 22.97 5.20
N ASP A 25 4.91 24.21 4.74
CA ASP A 25 4.01 25.33 5.00
C ASP A 25 2.76 25.35 4.11
N LYS A 26 2.65 24.45 3.13
CA LYS A 26 1.53 24.40 2.19
C LYS A 26 0.75 23.11 2.33
N ASP A 27 -0.57 23.22 2.32
CA ASP A 27 -1.43 22.06 2.11
C ASP A 27 -1.51 21.75 0.62
N TYR A 28 -1.04 20.57 0.25
CA TYR A 28 -1.18 20.05 -1.10
C TYR A 28 -1.54 18.57 -1.05
N LEU A 29 -2.32 18.13 -2.04
CA LEU A 29 -2.75 16.73 -2.15
C LEU A 29 -1.74 15.93 -2.96
N ILE A 30 -1.30 14.80 -2.42
CA ILE A 30 -0.53 13.79 -3.15
C ILE A 30 -1.46 12.61 -3.41
N GLU A 31 -1.55 12.19 -4.67
CA GLU A 31 -2.33 11.02 -5.09
C GLU A 31 -1.40 10.00 -5.77
N ILE A 32 -1.45 8.77 -5.28
CA ILE A 32 -0.62 7.65 -5.76
C ILE A 32 -1.54 6.50 -6.11
N THR A 33 -1.34 5.93 -7.30
CA THR A 33 -2.04 4.71 -7.73
C THR A 33 -1.03 3.58 -7.92
N PHE A 34 -1.30 2.45 -7.28
CA PHE A 34 -0.56 1.21 -7.47
C PHE A 34 -1.52 0.15 -8.04
N PRO A 35 -1.51 -0.06 -9.38
CA PRO A 35 -2.52 -0.88 -10.06
C PRO A 35 -2.29 -2.40 -9.98
N GLU A 36 -1.12 -2.84 -9.49
CA GLU A 36 -0.70 -4.24 -9.52
C GLU A 36 -0.61 -4.87 -8.12
N PHE A 37 -1.49 -4.46 -7.19
CA PHE A 37 -1.54 -5.08 -5.87
C PHE A 37 -2.09 -6.50 -5.96
N THR A 38 -1.47 -7.40 -5.21
CA THR A 38 -1.95 -8.78 -5.08
C THR A 38 -1.60 -9.37 -3.72
N CYS A 39 -2.45 -10.27 -3.25
CA CYS A 39 -2.26 -11.08 -2.05
C CYS A 39 -2.95 -12.44 -2.19
N LEU A 40 -2.87 -13.29 -1.17
CA LEU A 40 -3.54 -14.59 -1.15
C LEU A 40 -4.74 -14.57 -0.20
N CYS A 41 -5.86 -15.12 -0.64
CA CYS A 41 -7.03 -15.31 0.22
C CYS A 41 -6.68 -16.25 1.38
N PRO A 42 -6.92 -15.87 2.66
CA PRO A 42 -6.57 -16.70 3.82
C PRO A 42 -7.24 -18.08 3.83
N ARG A 43 -8.42 -18.19 3.21
CA ARG A 43 -9.22 -19.42 3.23
C ARG A 43 -8.92 -20.35 2.06
N SER A 44 -8.87 -19.81 0.84
CA SER A 44 -8.73 -20.63 -0.38
C SER A 44 -7.32 -20.66 -0.94
N GLY A 45 -6.45 -19.71 -0.56
CA GLY A 45 -5.12 -19.52 -1.14
C GLY A 45 -5.11 -18.99 -2.57
N TYR A 46 -6.27 -18.67 -3.16
CA TYR A 46 -6.32 -18.06 -4.49
C TYR A 46 -5.78 -16.62 -4.47
N PRO A 47 -5.13 -16.17 -5.56
CA PRO A 47 -4.59 -14.81 -5.66
C PRO A 47 -5.69 -13.77 -5.85
N ASP A 48 -5.73 -12.79 -4.96
CA ASP A 48 -6.57 -11.59 -5.06
C ASP A 48 -5.76 -10.47 -5.73
N PHE A 49 -6.45 -9.61 -6.48
CA PHE A 49 -5.84 -8.47 -7.17
C PHE A 49 -6.61 -7.21 -6.86
N ALA A 50 -5.91 -6.07 -6.76
CA ALA A 50 -6.54 -4.79 -6.49
C ALA A 50 -5.77 -3.62 -7.11
N VAL A 51 -6.48 -2.52 -7.29
CA VAL A 51 -5.87 -1.19 -7.46
C VAL A 51 -5.86 -0.49 -6.10
N ILE A 52 -4.67 -0.19 -5.59
CA ILE A 52 -4.51 0.59 -4.36
C ILE A 52 -4.36 2.07 -4.74
N LYS A 53 -5.25 2.91 -4.21
CA LYS A 53 -5.22 4.37 -4.37
C LYS A 53 -4.93 4.98 -3.00
N ILE A 54 -3.88 5.79 -2.92
CA ILE A 54 -3.46 6.48 -1.71
C ILE A 54 -3.57 7.98 -1.98
N SER A 55 -4.30 8.70 -1.15
CA SER A 55 -4.43 10.15 -1.23
C SER A 55 -4.11 10.75 0.13
N TYR A 56 -3.16 11.68 0.23
CA TYR A 56 -2.79 12.27 1.52
C TYR A 56 -2.33 13.71 1.40
N ILE A 57 -2.51 14.47 2.49
CA ILE A 57 -1.94 15.81 2.67
C ILE A 57 -0.75 15.66 3.62
N PRO A 58 0.50 15.86 3.16
CA PRO A 58 1.68 15.67 3.99
C PRO A 58 1.77 16.72 5.10
N LYS A 59 2.52 16.38 6.14
CA LYS A 59 3.03 17.32 7.13
C LYS A 59 4.52 17.54 6.89
N GLU A 60 5.38 16.94 7.71
CA GLU A 60 6.85 17.07 7.59
C GLU A 60 7.45 16.07 6.61
N LYS A 61 6.70 15.01 6.26
CA LYS A 61 7.23 13.86 5.53
C LYS A 61 6.36 13.49 4.33
N ILE A 62 7.03 13.00 3.29
CA ILE A 62 6.43 12.36 2.11
C ILE A 62 6.99 10.94 1.94
N VAL A 63 6.22 10.04 1.35
CA VAL A 63 6.67 8.65 1.13
C VAL A 63 7.62 8.57 -0.06
N GLU A 64 8.69 7.77 0.04
CA GLU A 64 9.56 7.47 -1.10
C GLU A 64 8.91 6.39 -1.98
N LEU A 65 8.70 6.68 -3.27
CA LEU A 65 7.85 5.88 -4.15
C LEU A 65 8.42 4.48 -4.46
N LYS A 66 9.75 4.31 -4.53
CA LYS A 66 10.35 2.99 -4.79
C LYS A 66 10.15 2.07 -3.57
N SER A 67 10.33 2.58 -2.36
CA SER A 67 10.15 1.88 -1.09
C SER A 67 8.69 1.47 -0.93
N LEU A 68 7.74 2.37 -1.22
CA LEU A 68 6.31 2.08 -1.22
C LEU A 68 5.97 0.95 -2.19
N LYS A 69 6.44 1.05 -3.44
CA LYS A 69 6.24 0.01 -4.46
C LYS A 69 6.76 -1.35 -4.00
N LEU A 70 7.99 -1.42 -3.51
CA LEU A 70 8.61 -2.68 -3.10
C LEU A 70 7.93 -3.25 -1.85
N TRP A 71 7.56 -2.39 -0.90
CA TRP A 71 6.84 -2.80 0.31
C TRP A 71 5.43 -3.33 0.01
N LEU A 72 4.67 -2.68 -0.88
CA LEU A 72 3.37 -3.21 -1.34
C LEU A 72 3.50 -4.56 -2.04
N ASN A 73 4.61 -4.80 -2.76
CA ASN A 73 4.87 -6.11 -3.38
C ASN A 73 5.09 -7.24 -2.35
N LYS A 74 5.37 -6.94 -1.06
CA LYS A 74 5.49 -7.96 -0.01
C LYS A 74 4.18 -8.70 0.23
N PHE A 75 3.04 -8.11 -0.14
CA PHE A 75 1.72 -8.70 0.03
C PHE A 75 1.47 -9.88 -0.92
N ARG A 76 2.24 -10.00 -2.02
CA ARG A 76 2.02 -10.98 -3.09
C ARG A 76 1.82 -12.42 -2.59
N ASN A 77 2.63 -12.86 -1.64
CA ASN A 77 2.60 -14.22 -1.10
C ASN A 77 2.02 -14.30 0.32
N ARG A 78 1.35 -13.23 0.79
CA ARG A 78 0.79 -13.16 2.14
C ARG A 78 -0.68 -13.57 2.12
N TYR A 79 -1.05 -14.44 3.06
CA TYR A 79 -2.42 -14.81 3.33
C TYR A 79 -3.10 -13.74 4.19
N ILE A 80 -3.90 -12.87 3.56
CA ILE A 80 -4.49 -11.70 4.23
C ILE A 80 -5.83 -11.31 3.59
N SER A 81 -6.80 -10.89 4.41
CA SER A 81 -8.10 -10.44 3.92
C SER A 81 -8.00 -9.07 3.24
N HIS A 82 -9.01 -8.71 2.44
CA HIS A 82 -9.07 -7.42 1.75
C HIS A 82 -9.05 -6.25 2.74
N GLU A 83 -9.81 -6.38 3.83
CA GLU A 83 -9.93 -5.40 4.89
C GLU A 83 -8.63 -5.24 5.66
N ALA A 84 -8.01 -6.36 6.05
CA ALA A 84 -6.76 -6.37 6.80
C ALA A 84 -5.62 -5.76 5.96
N ALA A 85 -5.52 -6.12 4.67
CA ALA A 85 -4.52 -5.54 3.78
C ALA A 85 -4.67 -4.02 3.67
N THR A 86 -5.89 -3.53 3.49
CA THR A 86 -6.17 -2.09 3.35
C THR A 86 -5.81 -1.33 4.63
N ASN A 87 -6.19 -1.84 5.80
CA ASN A 87 -5.89 -1.22 7.09
C ASN A 87 -4.39 -1.25 7.40
N GLU A 88 -3.69 -2.34 7.09
CA GLU A 88 -2.24 -2.43 7.31
C GLU A 88 -1.47 -1.42 6.45
N ILE A 89 -1.86 -1.24 5.19
CA ILE A 89 -1.28 -0.20 4.31
C ILE A 89 -1.55 1.19 4.91
N PHE A 90 -2.78 1.45 5.36
CA PHE A 90 -3.15 2.70 5.99
C PHE A 90 -2.32 2.97 7.26
N ASP A 91 -2.26 2.03 8.19
CA ASP A 91 -1.59 2.19 9.49
C ASP A 91 -0.07 2.37 9.33
N ALA A 92 0.54 1.65 8.39
CA ALA A 92 1.95 1.78 8.07
C ALA A 92 2.28 3.19 7.55
N LEU A 93 1.48 3.71 6.60
CA LEU A 93 1.66 5.04 6.06
C LEU A 93 1.33 6.15 7.07
N TRP A 94 0.26 5.98 7.85
CA TRP A 94 -0.11 6.92 8.91
C TRP A 94 1.00 7.08 9.93
N SER A 95 1.57 5.96 10.39
CA SER A 95 2.63 5.94 11.40
C SER A 95 3.94 6.51 10.87
N LEU A 96 4.29 6.21 9.63
CA LEU A 96 5.52 6.67 8.98
C LEU A 96 5.47 8.17 8.68
N LEU A 97 4.39 8.63 8.06
CA LEU A 97 4.32 9.98 7.48
C LEU A 97 3.76 11.00 8.46
N LYS A 98 2.94 10.57 9.43
CA LYS A 98 2.15 11.43 10.32
C LYS A 98 1.50 12.59 9.53
N PRO A 99 0.78 12.25 8.44
CA PRO A 99 0.26 13.25 7.52
C PRO A 99 -0.81 14.09 8.22
N LYS A 100 -1.20 15.21 7.60
CA LYS A 100 -2.38 15.94 8.05
C LYS A 100 -3.59 15.04 7.84
N LYS A 101 -3.82 14.61 6.59
CA LYS A 101 -4.91 13.73 6.15
C LYS A 101 -4.37 12.52 5.41
N LEU A 102 -5.00 11.35 5.54
CA LEU A 102 -4.70 10.16 4.75
C LEU A 102 -5.97 9.41 4.37
N LYS A 103 -6.02 8.92 3.14
CA LYS A 103 -7.02 8.00 2.62
C LYS A 103 -6.34 6.89 1.83
N VAL A 104 -6.74 5.65 2.10
CA VAL A 104 -6.37 4.47 1.33
C VAL A 104 -7.65 3.81 0.83
N VAL A 105 -7.71 3.58 -0.48
CA VAL A 105 -8.78 2.85 -1.15
C VAL A 105 -8.17 1.62 -1.81
N ALA A 106 -8.63 0.44 -1.45
CA ALA A 106 -8.30 -0.81 -2.13
C ALA A 106 -9.52 -1.28 -2.94
N ASP A 107 -9.39 -1.17 -4.26
CA ASP A 107 -10.41 -1.56 -5.23
C ASP A 107 -10.07 -2.97 -5.75
N PHE A 108 -10.61 -4.00 -5.09
CA PHE A 108 -10.31 -5.40 -5.41
C PHE A 108 -11.07 -5.85 -6.65
N HIS A 109 -10.47 -6.71 -7.47
CA HIS A 109 -11.16 -7.33 -8.59
C HIS A 109 -12.27 -8.27 -8.12
N PRO A 110 -13.35 -8.44 -8.90
CA PRO A 110 -14.47 -9.29 -8.52
C PRO A 110 -14.10 -10.74 -8.24
N ARG A 111 -14.72 -11.31 -7.19
CA ARG A 111 -14.59 -12.71 -6.76
C ARG A 111 -15.97 -13.32 -6.62
N GLY A 112 -16.26 -14.39 -7.36
CA GLY A 112 -17.58 -15.02 -7.34
C GLY A 112 -18.71 -14.06 -7.75
N ASN A 113 -18.45 -13.18 -8.71
CA ASN A 113 -19.33 -12.09 -9.15
C ASN A 113 -19.63 -11.00 -8.10
N VAL A 114 -18.86 -10.93 -7.01
CA VAL A 114 -18.97 -9.87 -6.00
C VAL A 114 -17.76 -8.95 -6.11
N HIS A 115 -18.01 -7.64 -6.19
CA HIS A 115 -16.99 -6.60 -6.22
C HIS A 115 -16.87 -5.93 -4.85
N THR A 116 -15.64 -5.73 -4.38
CA THR A 116 -15.37 -5.17 -3.05
C THR A 116 -14.41 -4.00 -3.17
N VAL A 117 -14.79 -2.86 -2.60
CA VAL A 117 -13.92 -1.70 -2.43
C VAL A 117 -13.83 -1.39 -0.94
N VAL A 118 -12.63 -1.44 -0.38
CA VAL A 118 -12.37 -1.09 1.02
C VAL A 118 -11.76 0.30 1.07
N THR A 119 -12.31 1.17 1.92
CA THR A 119 -11.78 2.53 2.13
C THR A 119 -11.52 2.75 3.60
N VAL A 120 -10.33 3.28 3.93
CA VAL A 120 -9.97 3.75 5.27
C VAL A 120 -9.45 5.18 5.13
N GLU A 121 -9.96 6.10 5.95
CA GLU A 121 -9.53 7.50 5.95
C GLU A 121 -9.49 8.08 7.36
N LYS A 122 -8.53 8.97 7.61
CA LYS A 122 -8.49 9.83 8.79
C LYS A 122 -8.20 11.28 8.37
N PRO A 123 -8.79 12.27 9.08
CA PRO A 123 -8.50 13.69 8.88
C PRO A 123 -7.04 14.01 9.00
#